data_AF-A0A829GWU4-F1
#
_entry.id   AF-A0A829GWU4-F1
#
_cell.length_a   1.000
_cell.length_b   1.000
_cell.length_c   1.000
_cell.angle_alpha   90.00
_cell.angle_beta   90.00
_cell.angle_gamma   90.00
#
_symmetry.space_group_name_H-M   'P 1'
#
loop_
_entity.id
_entity.type
_entity.pdbx_description
1 polymer ?
#
loop_
_entity_poly.entity_id
_entity_poly.type
_entity_poly.pdbx_seq_one_letter_code
_entity_poly.pdbx_strand_id
1 'polypeptide(L)'
;MQHLPARAEVPTELTWDLTTIYPDDKAWQVDFEAVRQQAKEAAALKGTLGKSPEALVAGIKAVLAVFRRFEKVYVYSSLKSDQDTGNAAYQAMNAKAESLAADLASQLAFMDPEILAIPADQLTAWRDTESLKPYGHFIDAITVNRQHVLTTAAESLIASAEDALNASHATFNVLNNSDLQFGFVENEDGETVQLSNGLYGQLIRSTNRKLRKDAFEALLRAYESLKNTFAQTLSGQIKAHNFNALAHHYPDARAAAMASNHIPESVYTTLLDQVNAHLPLLHRYIALRKKILNVDQLHMYDIYTPLTGRPPLSFTLDQAKDEALKALAPLGNDYLDHMREIFNNRYIDVVENKGKRSGAYSGGAYDTNPFILLNWHDAVDELYTLVHETGHSVHSWYTRHHQPYVYGDYPIFVAEIASTTNENLLTDYFLKNTNDPKVRAYILNYYLDGFKGTVFRQAQFADFEHWIHQQDQHGEPLTATSMSSYYADLNARYYGPDVARDPEIAFEWARIPHFYYNYYVYQYATGFAAASTLAAGISGGEPEAVSRYIGYLKSGSSKYAIDTMKAAGVDMTKPDYLEAAFSLFEQRLAELEEILQKG
;
A
#
# COMPACT_ATOMS: atom_id res chain seq x y z
N MET A 1 -30.96 19.10 0.87
CA MET A 1 -29.52 18.91 1.14
C MET A 1 -29.43 18.17 2.46
N GLN A 2 -28.97 16.92 2.47
CA GLN A 2 -28.55 16.29 3.73
C GLN A 2 -27.21 16.91 4.09
N HIS A 3 -27.14 17.56 5.24
CA HIS A 3 -25.88 18.08 5.77
C HIS A 3 -25.18 16.94 6.51
N LEU A 4 -23.87 16.79 6.30
CA LEU A 4 -23.05 15.88 7.11
C LEU A 4 -23.14 16.31 8.58
N PRO A 5 -23.28 15.36 9.53
CA PRO A 5 -23.32 15.69 10.94
C PRO A 5 -21.97 16.29 11.39
N ALA A 6 -22.00 17.15 12.40
CA ALA A 6 -20.79 17.49 13.15
C ALA A 6 -20.32 16.26 13.94
N ARG A 7 -19.02 16.19 14.28
CA ARG A 7 -18.45 15.06 15.04
C ARG A 7 -19.22 14.76 16.33
N ALA A 8 -19.66 15.79 17.05
CA ALA A 8 -20.40 15.66 18.31
C ALA A 8 -21.85 15.16 18.14
N GLU A 9 -22.37 15.13 16.91
CA GLU A 9 -23.72 14.67 16.58
C GLU A 9 -23.73 13.20 16.13
N VAL A 10 -22.56 12.61 15.88
CA VAL A 10 -22.45 11.19 15.51
C VAL A 10 -22.81 10.32 16.73
N PRO A 11 -23.74 9.35 16.59
CA PRO A 11 -24.06 8.42 17.66
C PRO A 11 -22.82 7.68 18.19
N THR A 12 -22.69 7.57 19.51
CA THR A 12 -21.47 7.08 20.16
C THR A 12 -21.13 5.64 19.74
N GLU A 13 -22.14 4.80 19.53
CA GLU A 13 -22.02 3.42 19.05
C GLU A 13 -21.45 3.31 17.62
N LEU A 14 -21.48 4.39 16.83
CA LEU A 14 -20.90 4.48 15.49
C LEU A 14 -19.51 5.16 15.49
N THR A 15 -18.99 5.49 16.67
CA THR A 15 -17.64 6.03 16.86
C THR A 15 -16.73 5.01 17.53
N TRP A 16 -15.44 5.04 17.23
CA TRP A 16 -14.48 4.23 17.96
C TRP A 16 -14.33 4.66 19.43
N ASP A 17 -13.82 3.76 20.27
CA ASP A 17 -13.52 4.05 21.68
C ASP A 17 -12.02 4.23 21.94
N LEU A 18 -11.54 5.45 21.75
CA LEU A 18 -10.15 5.80 22.03
C LEU A 18 -9.82 5.87 23.53
N THR A 19 -10.81 5.74 24.43
CA THR A 19 -10.55 5.71 25.88
C THR A 19 -9.77 4.46 26.30
N THR A 20 -9.82 3.42 25.46
CA THR A 20 -9.02 2.20 25.59
C THR A 20 -7.52 2.43 25.38
N ILE A 21 -7.12 3.52 24.71
CA ILE A 21 -5.73 3.95 24.62
C ILE A 21 -5.39 4.84 25.82
N TYR A 22 -6.09 5.97 25.95
CA TYR A 22 -5.97 6.91 27.07
C TYR A 22 -7.35 7.35 27.54
N PRO A 23 -7.63 7.30 28.87
CA PRO A 23 -8.93 7.69 29.40
C PRO A 23 -9.26 9.16 29.11
N ASP A 24 -8.25 10.03 29.03
CA ASP A 24 -8.39 11.44 28.68
C ASP A 24 -7.09 12.04 28.12
N ASP A 25 -7.18 13.28 27.62
CA ASP A 25 -6.06 14.04 27.06
C ASP A 25 -4.95 14.33 28.10
N LYS A 26 -5.26 14.27 29.41
CA LYS A 26 -4.26 14.48 30.47
C LYS A 26 -3.37 13.25 30.62
N ALA A 27 -3.95 12.05 30.56
CA ALA A 27 -3.19 10.80 30.57
C ALA A 27 -2.25 10.71 29.36
N TRP A 28 -2.72 11.17 28.19
CA TRP A 28 -1.86 11.32 27.00
C TRP A 28 -0.68 12.26 27.26
N GLN A 29 -0.92 13.43 27.85
CA GLN A 29 0.13 14.42 28.14
C GLN A 29 1.19 13.89 29.12
N VAL A 30 0.79 13.07 30.10
CA VAL A 30 1.72 12.42 31.03
C VAL A 30 2.65 11.47 30.29
N ASP A 31 2.12 10.64 29.41
CA ASP A 31 2.93 9.71 28.61
C ASP A 31 3.81 10.43 27.59
N PHE A 32 3.32 11.51 26.97
CA PHE A 32 4.10 12.37 26.08
C PHE A 32 5.38 12.89 26.76
N GLU A 33 5.27 13.45 27.98
CA GLU A 33 6.44 13.92 28.71
C GLU A 33 7.34 12.78 29.20
N ALA A 34 6.75 11.63 29.55
CA ALA A 34 7.53 10.47 29.97
C ALA A 34 8.35 9.87 28.81
N VAL A 35 7.81 9.83 27.59
CA VAL A 35 8.55 9.45 26.38
C VAL A 35 9.75 10.38 26.17
N ARG A 36 9.56 11.70 26.29
CA ARG A 36 10.66 12.67 26.17
C ARG A 36 11.76 12.44 27.20
N GLN A 37 11.39 12.08 28.42
CA GLN A 37 12.37 11.80 29.46
C GLN A 37 13.11 10.47 29.22
N GLN A 38 12.38 9.41 28.87
CA GLN A 38 12.97 8.10 28.53
C GLN A 38 13.91 8.18 27.32
N ALA A 39 13.58 9.03 26.34
CA ALA A 39 14.45 9.27 25.18
C ALA A 39 15.82 9.84 25.57
N LYS A 40 15.86 10.77 26.54
CA LYS A 40 17.13 11.33 27.05
C LYS A 40 17.96 10.26 27.77
N GLU A 41 17.30 9.39 28.51
CA GLU A 41 17.94 8.26 29.22
C GLU A 41 18.51 7.24 28.23
N ALA A 42 17.75 6.88 27.19
CA ALA A 42 18.21 6.02 26.12
C ALA A 42 19.37 6.65 25.33
N ALA A 43 19.29 7.94 25.02
CA ALA A 43 20.34 8.68 24.32
C ALA A 43 21.67 8.72 25.11
N ALA A 44 21.62 8.63 26.44
CA ALA A 44 22.81 8.55 27.29
C ALA A 44 23.59 7.22 27.12
N LEU A 45 23.01 6.21 26.46
CA LEU A 45 23.67 4.94 26.11
C LEU A 45 24.52 5.05 24.84
N LYS A 46 24.51 6.19 24.14
CA LYS A 46 25.38 6.45 23.00
C LYS A 46 26.86 6.23 23.37
N GLY A 47 27.57 5.50 22.52
CA GLY A 47 28.97 5.10 22.66
C GLY A 47 29.18 3.90 23.58
N THR A 48 28.11 3.17 23.92
CA THR A 48 28.20 2.03 24.86
C THR A 48 27.83 0.69 24.24
N LEU A 49 27.10 0.66 23.13
CA LEU A 49 26.51 -0.57 22.57
C LEU A 49 27.57 -1.60 22.19
N GLY A 50 28.71 -1.14 21.68
CA GLY A 50 29.84 -2.00 21.30
C GLY A 50 30.77 -2.44 22.44
N LYS A 51 30.45 -2.18 23.72
CA LYS A 51 31.33 -2.52 24.85
C LYS A 51 31.21 -3.97 25.31
N SER A 52 30.02 -4.55 25.27
CA SER A 52 29.76 -5.96 25.62
C SER A 52 28.38 -6.41 25.09
N PRO A 53 28.09 -7.72 25.04
CA PRO A 53 26.76 -8.23 24.72
C PRO A 53 25.66 -7.62 25.60
N GLU A 54 25.93 -7.46 26.90
CA GLU A 54 24.98 -6.92 27.88
C GLU A 54 24.69 -5.45 27.63
N ALA A 55 25.71 -4.68 27.24
CA ALA A 55 25.54 -3.27 26.88
C ALA A 55 24.70 -3.12 25.60
N LEU A 56 24.92 -3.99 24.61
CA LEU A 56 24.12 -4.02 23.39
C LEU A 56 22.65 -4.33 23.70
N VAL A 57 22.37 -5.37 24.49
CA VAL A 57 21.00 -5.72 24.91
C VAL A 57 20.33 -4.57 25.67
N ALA A 58 21.06 -3.92 26.56
CA ALA A 58 20.54 -2.77 27.32
C ALA A 58 20.19 -1.60 26.39
N GLY A 59 21.05 -1.30 25.41
CA GLY A 59 20.80 -0.29 24.38
C GLY A 59 19.55 -0.59 23.56
N ILE A 60 19.46 -1.79 22.98
CA ILE A 60 18.31 -2.22 22.17
C ILE A 60 17.01 -2.11 22.99
N LYS A 61 17.01 -2.64 24.23
CA LYS A 61 15.82 -2.57 25.09
C LYS A 61 15.40 -1.15 25.43
N ALA A 62 16.35 -0.27 25.72
CA ALA A 62 16.05 1.12 26.06
C ALA A 62 15.44 1.87 24.87
N VAL A 63 16.02 1.72 23.68
CA VAL A 63 15.51 2.35 22.45
C VAL A 63 14.12 1.82 22.10
N LEU A 64 13.95 0.49 22.10
CA LEU A 64 12.65 -0.14 21.82
C LEU A 64 11.57 0.25 22.84
N ALA A 65 11.92 0.41 24.12
CA ALA A 65 10.97 0.84 25.13
C ALA A 65 10.47 2.28 24.89
N VAL A 66 11.34 3.16 24.40
CA VAL A 66 10.95 4.53 24.02
C VAL A 66 9.96 4.49 22.86
N PHE A 67 10.28 3.77 21.78
CA PHE A 67 9.40 3.70 20.60
C PHE A 67 8.06 3.03 20.91
N ARG A 68 8.04 1.92 21.66
CA ARG A 68 6.80 1.24 22.05
C ARG A 68 5.83 2.16 22.77
N ARG A 69 6.35 2.98 23.70
CA ARG A 69 5.51 3.95 24.42
C ARG A 69 5.11 5.13 23.53
N PHE A 70 6.02 5.59 22.67
CA PHE A 70 5.75 6.69 21.74
C PHE A 70 4.65 6.33 20.73
N GLU A 71 4.63 5.12 20.19
CA GLU A 71 3.60 4.69 19.24
C GLU A 71 2.19 4.87 19.83
N LYS A 72 2.00 4.55 21.11
CA LYS A 72 0.74 4.76 21.81
C LYS A 72 0.34 6.24 21.87
N VAL A 73 1.29 7.13 22.16
CA VAL A 73 1.11 8.59 22.15
C VAL A 73 0.71 9.07 20.76
N TYR A 74 1.41 8.62 19.73
CA TYR A 74 1.15 9.01 18.34
C TYR A 74 -0.21 8.53 17.83
N VAL A 75 -0.53 7.25 18.04
CA VAL A 75 -1.81 6.66 17.61
C VAL A 75 -2.98 7.43 18.22
N TYR A 76 -2.94 7.75 19.51
CA TYR A 76 -4.05 8.50 20.13
C TYR A 76 -4.26 9.87 19.48
N SER A 77 -3.18 10.65 19.31
CA SER A 77 -3.29 12.00 18.75
C SER A 77 -3.70 11.99 17.29
N SER A 78 -3.17 11.04 16.50
CA SER A 78 -3.51 10.87 15.08
C SER A 78 -4.98 10.48 14.92
N LEU A 79 -5.45 9.44 15.65
CA LEU A 79 -6.85 9.03 15.61
C LEU A 79 -7.78 10.16 16.10
N LYS A 80 -7.41 10.93 17.14
CA LYS A 80 -8.19 12.09 17.58
C LYS A 80 -8.29 13.17 16.49
N SER A 81 -7.19 13.46 15.79
CA SER A 81 -7.15 14.42 14.69
C SER A 81 -8.02 13.96 13.51
N ASP A 82 -8.02 12.67 13.19
CA ASP A 82 -8.73 12.13 12.03
C ASP A 82 -10.26 12.10 12.20
N GLN A 83 -10.77 12.20 13.45
CA GLN A 83 -12.21 12.35 13.74
C GLN A 83 -12.78 13.68 13.24
N ASP A 84 -11.96 14.73 13.31
CA ASP A 84 -12.28 16.08 12.86
C ASP A 84 -10.96 16.85 12.64
N THR A 85 -10.48 16.82 11.41
CA THR A 85 -9.26 17.50 10.98
C THR A 85 -9.39 19.02 11.01
N GLY A 86 -10.57 19.58 11.35
CA GLY A 86 -10.78 21.00 11.62
C GLY A 86 -10.66 21.36 13.11
N ASN A 87 -10.50 20.38 14.01
CA ASN A 87 -10.39 20.62 15.44
C ASN A 87 -8.97 21.09 15.83
N ALA A 88 -8.84 22.40 16.10
CA ALA A 88 -7.56 23.02 16.42
C ALA A 88 -6.82 22.40 17.63
N ALA A 89 -7.54 21.87 18.62
CA ALA A 89 -6.91 21.25 19.78
C ALA A 89 -6.23 19.93 19.42
N TYR A 90 -6.89 19.09 18.61
CA TYR A 90 -6.34 17.81 18.19
C TYR A 90 -5.33 17.93 17.04
N GLN A 91 -5.46 18.93 16.17
CA GLN A 91 -4.38 19.33 15.26
C GLN A 91 -3.09 19.66 16.03
N ALA A 92 -3.18 20.50 17.07
CA ALA A 92 -2.02 20.88 17.87
C ALA A 92 -1.44 19.70 18.66
N MET A 93 -2.29 18.79 19.15
CA MET A 93 -1.85 17.56 19.80
C MET A 93 -1.08 16.65 18.83
N ASN A 94 -1.61 16.44 17.63
CA ASN A 94 -0.96 15.61 16.62
C ASN A 94 0.37 16.22 16.14
N ALA A 95 0.41 17.52 15.88
CA ALA A 95 1.64 18.22 15.50
C ALA A 95 2.75 18.09 16.58
N LYS A 96 2.39 18.06 17.86
CA LYS A 96 3.34 17.79 18.96
C LYS A 96 3.87 16.36 18.91
N ALA A 97 3.03 15.38 18.64
CA ALA A 97 3.45 13.98 18.50
C ALA A 97 4.35 13.79 17.28
N GLU A 98 4.05 14.42 16.14
CA GLU A 98 4.90 14.42 14.94
C GLU A 98 6.27 15.06 15.21
N SER A 99 6.29 16.20 15.90
CA SER A 99 7.54 16.86 16.31
C SER A 99 8.35 15.97 17.25
N LEU A 100 7.70 15.28 18.19
CA LEU A 100 8.34 14.31 19.06
C LEU A 100 8.91 13.12 18.26
N ALA A 101 8.20 12.62 17.24
CA ALA A 101 8.71 11.56 16.37
C ALA A 101 10.06 11.95 15.74
N ALA A 102 10.15 13.17 15.20
CA ALA A 102 11.37 13.70 14.60
C ALA A 102 12.51 13.84 15.63
N ASP A 103 12.19 14.35 16.82
CA ASP A 103 13.16 14.46 17.91
C ASP A 103 13.68 13.09 18.37
N LEU A 104 12.82 12.08 18.45
CA LEU A 104 13.20 10.71 18.83
C LEU A 104 14.07 10.06 17.76
N ALA A 105 13.69 10.17 16.48
CA ALA A 105 14.47 9.66 15.37
C ALA A 105 15.89 10.24 15.39
N SER A 106 16.03 11.54 15.63
CA SER A 106 17.34 12.22 15.75
C SER A 106 18.14 11.76 16.98
N GLN A 107 17.52 11.72 18.17
CA GLN A 107 18.21 11.37 19.42
C GLN A 107 18.66 9.91 19.49
N LEU A 108 17.92 9.00 18.86
CA LEU A 108 18.13 7.56 18.94
C LEU A 108 18.79 6.97 17.67
N ALA A 109 19.07 7.78 16.65
CA ALA A 109 19.77 7.39 15.41
C ALA A 109 21.19 6.82 15.60
N PHE A 110 21.73 6.81 16.82
CA PHE A 110 23.05 6.24 17.09
C PHE A 110 23.07 4.70 17.11
N MET A 111 21.92 4.05 17.31
CA MET A 111 21.84 2.60 17.53
C MET A 111 22.41 1.80 16.36
N ASP A 112 21.89 2.00 15.15
CA ASP A 112 22.30 1.23 13.98
C ASP A 112 23.78 1.46 13.62
N PRO A 113 24.30 2.71 13.57
CA PRO A 113 25.73 2.95 13.35
C PRO A 113 26.63 2.30 14.41
N GLU A 114 26.23 2.28 15.68
CA GLU A 114 27.03 1.63 16.72
C GLU A 114 27.02 0.10 16.61
N ILE A 115 25.88 -0.49 16.21
CA ILE A 115 25.81 -1.93 15.91
C ILE A 115 26.71 -2.26 14.70
N LEU A 116 26.66 -1.43 13.66
CA LEU A 116 27.49 -1.57 12.46
C LEU A 116 28.99 -1.35 12.74
N ALA A 117 29.34 -0.57 13.77
CA ALA A 117 30.73 -0.35 14.16
C ALA A 117 31.34 -1.55 14.92
N ILE A 118 30.54 -2.45 15.49
CA ILE A 118 31.04 -3.68 16.12
C ILE A 118 31.66 -4.58 15.04
N PRO A 119 32.89 -5.11 15.22
CA PRO A 119 33.48 -6.05 14.28
C PRO A 119 32.55 -7.23 13.97
N ALA A 120 32.46 -7.64 12.70
CA ALA A 120 31.47 -8.60 12.25
C ALA A 120 31.58 -9.96 12.96
N ASP A 121 32.80 -10.46 13.13
CA ASP A 121 33.10 -11.69 13.87
C ASP A 121 32.69 -11.61 15.35
N GLN A 122 32.97 -10.47 15.99
CA GLN A 122 32.57 -10.20 17.36
C GLN A 122 31.04 -10.12 17.50
N LEU A 123 30.35 -9.42 16.60
CA LEU A 123 28.89 -9.29 16.63
C LEU A 123 28.19 -10.63 16.38
N THR A 124 28.71 -11.46 15.46
CA THR A 124 28.21 -12.83 15.25
C THR A 124 28.36 -13.65 16.53
N ALA A 125 29.53 -13.61 17.19
CA ALA A 125 29.72 -14.33 18.45
C ALA A 125 28.77 -13.83 19.58
N TRP A 126 28.46 -12.53 19.60
CA TRP A 126 27.55 -11.95 20.58
C TRP A 126 26.09 -12.31 20.32
N ARG A 127 25.67 -12.29 19.06
CA ARG A 127 24.30 -12.59 18.63
C ARG A 127 23.80 -13.95 19.13
N ASP A 128 24.70 -14.93 19.19
CA ASP A 128 24.39 -16.31 19.61
C ASP A 128 24.35 -16.49 21.14
N THR A 129 24.64 -15.44 21.92
CA THR A 129 24.47 -15.47 23.38
C THR A 129 22.99 -15.49 23.76
N GLU A 130 22.67 -16.11 24.91
CA GLU A 130 21.28 -16.27 25.38
C GLU A 130 20.54 -14.93 25.51
N SER A 131 21.26 -13.84 25.85
CA SER A 131 20.67 -12.51 26.05
C SER A 131 20.36 -11.78 24.73
N LEU A 132 21.11 -12.04 23.66
CA LEU A 132 20.94 -11.40 22.33
C LEU A 132 20.17 -12.24 21.33
N LYS A 133 20.03 -13.55 21.57
CA LYS A 133 19.30 -14.48 20.70
C LYS A 133 17.89 -13.98 20.32
N PRO A 134 17.08 -13.36 21.21
CA PRO A 134 15.78 -12.79 20.82
C PRO A 134 15.87 -11.65 19.79
N TYR A 135 17.00 -10.95 19.72
CA TYR A 135 17.27 -9.84 18.81
C TYR A 135 18.11 -10.26 17.60
N GLY A 136 18.30 -11.57 17.40
CA GLY A 136 19.19 -12.08 16.36
C GLY A 136 18.77 -11.65 14.96
N HIS A 137 17.48 -11.70 14.63
CA HIS A 137 16.99 -11.27 13.32
C HIS A 137 17.05 -9.73 13.17
N PHE A 138 16.73 -9.00 14.24
CA PHE A 138 16.88 -7.54 14.27
C PHE A 138 18.31 -7.09 13.95
N ILE A 139 19.32 -7.76 14.53
CA ILE A 139 20.74 -7.49 14.25
C ILE A 139 21.10 -7.89 12.81
N ASP A 140 20.59 -9.02 12.31
CA ASP A 140 20.82 -9.44 10.92
C ASP A 140 20.25 -8.42 9.92
N ALA A 141 19.04 -7.91 10.16
CA ALA A 141 18.40 -6.91 9.31
C ALA A 141 19.20 -5.59 9.25
N ILE A 142 19.83 -5.18 10.35
CA ILE A 142 20.74 -4.02 10.36
C ILE A 142 22.03 -4.33 9.60
N THR A 143 22.56 -5.55 9.73
CA THR A 143 23.93 -5.87 9.29
C THR A 143 24.05 -6.49 7.92
N VAL A 144 22.95 -6.97 7.32
CA VAL A 144 22.96 -7.59 5.98
C VAL A 144 23.54 -6.65 4.91
N ASN A 145 23.36 -5.35 5.09
CA ASN A 145 23.78 -4.30 4.16
C ASN A 145 25.10 -3.65 4.60
N ARG A 146 25.85 -4.26 5.53
CA ARG A 146 27.11 -3.70 6.06
C ARG A 146 28.13 -3.38 4.97
N GLN A 147 28.17 -4.16 3.88
CA GLN A 147 29.04 -3.91 2.73
C GLN A 147 28.63 -2.68 1.88
N HIS A 148 27.41 -2.19 2.10
CA HIS A 148 26.82 -1.03 1.42
C HIS A 148 26.81 0.21 2.30
N VAL A 149 27.24 0.10 3.56
CA VAL A 149 27.39 1.23 4.49
C VAL A 149 28.74 1.90 4.24
N LEU A 150 28.73 3.22 4.08
CA LEU A 150 29.91 4.02 3.80
C LEU A 150 30.65 4.41 5.07
N THR A 151 31.79 5.09 4.89
CA THR A 151 32.47 5.75 6.01
C THR A 151 31.55 6.80 6.65
N THR A 152 31.68 7.04 7.95
CA THR A 152 30.86 8.03 8.68
C THR A 152 30.84 9.41 8.01
N ALA A 153 31.97 9.86 7.46
CA ALA A 153 32.04 11.14 6.76
C ALA A 153 31.25 11.14 5.45
N ALA A 154 31.26 10.03 4.71
CA ALA A 154 30.50 9.88 3.47
C ALA A 154 29.00 9.74 3.73
N GLU A 155 28.59 8.93 4.71
CA GLU A 155 27.19 8.84 5.16
C GLU A 155 26.65 10.20 5.59
N SER A 156 27.41 10.93 6.43
CA SER A 156 27.03 12.26 6.86
C SER A 156 26.90 13.25 5.71
N LEU A 157 27.75 13.15 4.68
CA LEU A 157 27.69 13.99 3.49
C LEU A 157 26.43 13.70 2.67
N ILE A 158 26.14 12.42 2.41
CA ILE A 158 24.94 12.01 1.65
C ILE A 158 23.68 12.40 2.40
N ALA A 159 23.59 12.11 3.70
CA ALA A 159 22.46 12.50 4.53
C ALA A 159 22.24 14.03 4.53
N SER A 160 23.32 14.82 4.59
CA SER A 160 23.21 16.29 4.51
C SER A 160 22.81 16.79 3.11
N ALA A 161 23.03 15.99 2.07
CA ALA A 161 22.64 16.30 0.70
C ALA A 161 21.21 15.83 0.37
N GLU A 162 20.56 15.03 1.23
CA GLU A 162 19.27 14.39 0.96
C GLU A 162 18.17 15.41 0.60
N ASP A 163 18.09 16.53 1.32
CA ASP A 163 17.15 17.62 1.02
C ASP A 163 17.33 18.15 -0.42
N ALA A 164 18.58 18.36 -0.85
CA ALA A 164 18.90 18.78 -2.20
C ALA A 164 18.62 17.69 -3.24
N LEU A 165 18.89 16.42 -2.92
CA LEU A 165 18.62 15.28 -3.79
C LEU A 165 17.12 15.03 -3.97
N ASN A 166 16.31 15.30 -2.94
CA ASN A 166 14.85 15.12 -2.94
C ASN A 166 14.08 16.33 -3.50
N ALA A 167 14.76 17.44 -3.83
CA ALA A 167 14.13 18.65 -4.34
C ALA A 167 13.29 18.42 -5.61
N SER A 168 13.66 17.44 -6.44
CA SER A 168 12.92 17.09 -7.67
C SER A 168 11.54 16.50 -7.35
N HIS A 169 11.47 15.58 -6.38
CA HIS A 169 10.22 15.02 -5.88
C HIS A 169 9.36 16.08 -5.17
N ALA A 170 9.96 16.94 -4.34
CA ALA A 170 9.24 18.06 -3.71
C ALA A 170 8.63 19.02 -4.75
N THR A 171 9.40 19.35 -5.79
CA THR A 171 8.94 20.20 -6.90
C THR A 171 7.77 19.55 -7.65
N PHE A 172 7.88 18.26 -7.96
CA PHE A 172 6.78 17.51 -8.57
C PHE A 172 5.52 17.54 -7.71
N ASN A 173 5.64 17.32 -6.40
CA ASN A 173 4.49 17.30 -5.49
C ASN A 173 3.75 18.63 -5.46
N VAL A 174 4.46 19.76 -5.37
CA VAL A 174 3.84 21.09 -5.41
C VAL A 174 3.20 21.34 -6.78
N LEU A 175 3.93 21.06 -7.86
CA LEU A 175 3.43 21.26 -9.22
C LEU A 175 2.16 20.46 -9.48
N ASN A 176 2.18 19.16 -9.18
CA ASN A 176 1.10 18.22 -9.47
C ASN A 176 -0.16 18.45 -8.63
N ASN A 177 0.01 18.82 -7.36
CA ASN A 177 -1.10 18.87 -6.41
C ASN A 177 -1.64 20.28 -6.17
N SER A 178 -0.89 21.33 -6.49
CA SER A 178 -1.27 22.72 -6.18
C SER A 178 -1.30 23.64 -7.39
N ASP A 179 -0.25 23.64 -8.21
CA ASP A 179 -0.10 24.66 -9.26
C ASP A 179 -0.76 24.26 -10.58
N LEU A 180 -0.75 22.96 -10.91
CA LEU A 180 -1.29 22.44 -12.17
C LEU A 180 -2.80 22.69 -12.28
N GLN A 181 -3.19 23.37 -13.36
CA GLN A 181 -4.59 23.64 -13.67
C GLN A 181 -5.05 22.74 -14.81
N PHE A 182 -6.10 21.96 -14.57
CA PHE A 182 -6.65 21.00 -15.55
C PHE A 182 -7.70 21.62 -16.49
N GLY A 183 -8.11 22.85 -16.24
CA GLY A 183 -9.16 23.54 -17.00
C GLY A 183 -10.58 23.19 -16.53
N PHE A 184 -11.54 23.32 -17.43
CA PHE A 184 -12.97 23.15 -17.14
C PHE A 184 -13.57 22.06 -18.01
N VAL A 185 -14.51 21.31 -17.45
CA VAL A 185 -15.28 20.23 -18.10
C VAL A 185 -16.74 20.32 -17.68
N GLU A 186 -17.62 19.57 -18.36
CA GLU A 186 -19.00 19.39 -17.91
C GLU A 186 -19.08 18.30 -16.81
N ASN A 187 -19.93 18.48 -15.81
CA ASN A 187 -20.30 17.41 -14.86
C ASN A 187 -21.53 16.62 -15.36
N GLU A 188 -21.99 15.66 -14.56
CA GLU A 188 -23.18 14.85 -14.87
C GLU A 188 -24.48 15.69 -14.98
N ASP A 189 -24.52 16.87 -14.35
CA ASP A 189 -25.65 17.81 -14.40
C ASP A 189 -25.57 18.77 -15.59
N GLY A 190 -24.52 18.68 -16.42
CA GLY A 190 -24.28 19.57 -17.57
C GLY A 190 -23.70 20.94 -17.20
N GLU A 191 -23.24 21.13 -15.97
CA GLU A 191 -22.63 22.37 -15.50
C GLU A 191 -21.14 22.40 -15.83
N THR A 192 -20.64 23.56 -16.25
CA THR A 192 -19.19 23.77 -16.43
C THR A 192 -18.51 23.90 -15.07
N VAL A 193 -17.67 22.94 -14.74
CA VAL A 193 -16.95 22.84 -13.47
C VAL A 193 -15.45 22.76 -13.71
N GLN A 194 -14.66 23.25 -12.75
CA GLN A 194 -13.20 23.12 -12.80
C GLN A 194 -12.81 21.66 -12.54
N LEU A 195 -12.00 21.09 -13.44
CA LEU A 195 -11.50 19.73 -13.26
C LEU A 195 -10.47 19.70 -12.11
N SER A 196 -10.57 18.69 -11.26
CA SER A 196 -9.63 18.37 -10.18
C SER A 196 -9.30 16.88 -10.23
N ASN A 197 -8.25 16.44 -9.53
CA ASN A 197 -7.92 15.01 -9.43
C ASN A 197 -9.09 14.18 -8.86
N GLY A 198 -9.79 14.72 -7.84
CA GLY A 198 -10.95 14.07 -7.23
C GLY A 198 -12.13 13.96 -8.21
N LEU A 199 -12.44 15.06 -8.92
CA LEU A 199 -13.51 15.05 -9.92
C LEU A 199 -13.16 14.18 -11.13
N TYR A 200 -11.90 14.17 -11.58
CA TYR A 200 -11.43 13.29 -12.65
C TYR A 200 -11.72 11.82 -12.32
N GLY A 201 -11.43 11.40 -11.09
CA GLY A 201 -11.74 10.04 -10.62
C GLY A 201 -13.23 9.69 -10.72
N GLN A 202 -14.13 10.66 -10.57
CA GLN A 202 -15.57 10.45 -10.78
C GLN A 202 -15.91 10.40 -12.27
N LEU A 203 -15.51 11.42 -13.02
CA LEU A 203 -15.87 11.58 -14.43
C LEU A 203 -15.32 10.46 -15.32
N ILE A 204 -14.11 9.94 -15.06
CA ILE A 204 -13.54 8.83 -15.85
C ILE A 204 -14.33 7.51 -15.70
N ARG A 205 -15.17 7.41 -14.66
CA ARG A 205 -16.08 6.27 -14.42
C ARG A 205 -17.52 6.55 -14.85
N SER A 206 -17.80 7.75 -15.38
CA SER A 206 -19.13 8.14 -15.86
C SER A 206 -19.64 7.17 -16.92
N THR A 207 -20.94 6.88 -16.93
CA THR A 207 -21.57 6.16 -18.04
C THR A 207 -21.68 7.02 -19.30
N ASN A 208 -21.59 8.35 -19.17
CA ASN A 208 -21.53 9.29 -20.28
C ASN A 208 -20.12 9.34 -20.89
N ARG A 209 -19.98 8.76 -22.09
CA ARG A 209 -18.70 8.67 -22.80
C ARG A 209 -18.08 10.03 -23.13
N LYS A 210 -18.90 11.07 -23.38
CA LYS A 210 -18.40 12.43 -23.63
C LYS A 210 -17.67 12.96 -22.40
N LEU A 211 -18.27 12.81 -21.22
CA LEU A 211 -17.66 13.28 -19.96
C LEU A 211 -16.34 12.57 -19.67
N ARG A 212 -16.27 11.25 -19.91
CA ARG A 212 -15.01 10.48 -19.78
C ARG A 212 -13.92 11.02 -20.69
N LYS A 213 -14.26 11.22 -21.97
CA LYS A 213 -13.34 11.72 -22.99
C LYS A 213 -12.85 13.13 -22.65
N ASP A 214 -13.76 14.05 -22.36
CA ASP A 214 -13.43 15.45 -22.06
C ASP A 214 -12.54 15.53 -20.81
N ALA A 215 -12.84 14.76 -19.76
CA ALA A 215 -12.01 14.70 -18.54
C ALA A 215 -10.62 14.11 -18.80
N PHE A 216 -10.52 13.04 -19.60
CA PHE A 216 -9.25 12.41 -19.97
C PHE A 216 -8.35 13.35 -20.78
N GLU A 217 -8.90 13.96 -21.83
CA GLU A 217 -8.15 14.89 -22.69
C GLU A 217 -7.74 16.15 -21.92
N ALA A 218 -8.65 16.73 -21.13
CA ALA A 218 -8.35 17.93 -20.34
C ALA A 218 -7.22 17.67 -19.32
N LEU A 219 -7.30 16.53 -18.60
CA LEU A 219 -6.27 16.14 -17.64
C LEU A 219 -4.90 15.99 -18.32
N LEU A 220 -4.81 15.13 -19.34
CA LEU A 220 -3.51 14.78 -19.95
C LEU A 220 -2.93 15.91 -20.79
N ARG A 221 -3.75 16.82 -21.33
CA ARG A 221 -3.27 18.05 -21.98
C ARG A 221 -2.56 18.98 -20.99
N ALA A 222 -3.01 19.04 -19.74
CA ALA A 222 -2.32 19.81 -18.70
C ALA A 222 -0.92 19.24 -18.44
N TYR A 223 -0.79 17.92 -18.33
CA TYR A 223 0.52 17.26 -18.20
C TYR A 223 1.39 17.42 -19.45
N GLU A 224 0.81 17.33 -20.64
CA GLU A 224 1.52 17.60 -21.89
C GLU A 224 2.11 19.02 -21.90
N SER A 225 1.35 20.02 -21.47
CA SER A 225 1.78 21.43 -21.49
C SER A 225 3.05 21.70 -20.67
N LEU A 226 3.33 20.84 -19.69
CA LEU A 226 4.50 20.90 -18.81
C LEU A 226 5.39 19.66 -18.91
N LYS A 227 5.28 18.89 -20.00
CA LYS A 227 6.01 17.61 -20.18
C LYS A 227 7.52 17.72 -19.99
N ASN A 228 8.13 18.84 -20.40
CA ASN A 228 9.57 19.06 -20.23
C ASN A 228 9.94 19.27 -18.76
N THR A 229 9.10 19.98 -18.01
CA THR A 229 9.29 20.18 -16.55
C THR A 229 9.16 18.85 -15.83
N PHE A 230 8.11 18.07 -16.13
CA PHE A 230 7.93 16.74 -15.55
C PHE A 230 9.06 15.77 -15.93
N ALA A 231 9.58 15.85 -17.16
CA ALA A 231 10.74 15.07 -17.56
C ALA A 231 11.98 15.42 -16.73
N GLN A 232 12.20 16.72 -16.49
CA GLN A 232 13.35 17.20 -15.73
C GLN A 232 13.26 16.80 -14.25
N THR A 233 12.09 16.93 -13.63
CA THR A 233 11.89 16.52 -12.23
C THR A 233 12.00 15.00 -12.08
N LEU A 234 11.40 14.23 -12.99
CA LEU A 234 11.53 12.76 -12.94
C LEU A 234 12.98 12.34 -13.16
N SER A 235 13.67 12.88 -14.18
CA SER A 235 15.08 12.58 -14.42
C SER A 235 15.97 12.93 -13.22
N GLY A 236 15.71 14.04 -12.53
CA GLY A 236 16.41 14.41 -11.30
C GLY A 236 16.24 13.38 -10.19
N GLN A 237 15.03 12.85 -10.02
CA GLN A 237 14.77 11.80 -9.05
C GLN A 237 15.49 10.49 -9.40
N ILE A 238 15.43 10.05 -10.66
CA ILE A 238 16.10 8.84 -11.12
C ILE A 238 17.62 8.94 -10.94
N LYS A 239 18.20 10.11 -11.23
CA LYS A 239 19.62 10.39 -10.97
C LYS A 239 19.97 10.29 -9.50
N ALA A 240 19.10 10.77 -8.61
CA ALA A 240 19.31 10.63 -7.17
C ALA A 240 19.30 9.14 -6.74
N HIS A 241 18.41 8.31 -7.28
CA HIS A 241 18.41 6.87 -6.99
C HIS A 241 19.68 6.17 -7.51
N ASN A 242 20.04 6.40 -8.77
CA ASN A 242 21.24 5.82 -9.38
C ASN A 242 22.53 6.29 -8.67
N PHE A 243 22.60 7.56 -8.29
CA PHE A 243 23.70 8.10 -7.49
C PHE A 243 23.81 7.40 -6.14
N ASN A 244 22.69 7.32 -5.40
CA ASN A 244 22.68 6.67 -4.08
C ASN A 244 23.06 5.20 -4.18
N ALA A 245 22.55 4.47 -5.16
CA ALA A 245 22.91 3.07 -5.36
C ALA A 245 24.41 2.88 -5.62
N LEU A 246 24.97 3.66 -6.55
CA LEU A 246 26.39 3.59 -6.88
C LEU A 246 27.27 4.01 -5.70
N ALA A 247 26.89 5.08 -4.99
CA ALA A 247 27.60 5.57 -3.81
C ALA A 247 27.70 4.47 -2.75
N HIS A 248 26.60 3.75 -2.49
CA HIS A 248 26.50 2.62 -1.55
C HIS A 248 26.91 1.27 -2.16
N HIS A 249 27.67 1.27 -3.26
CA HIS A 249 28.28 0.07 -3.85
C HIS A 249 27.27 -0.99 -4.36
N TYR A 250 26.04 -0.59 -4.67
CA TYR A 250 25.11 -1.43 -5.41
C TYR A 250 25.39 -1.37 -6.92
N PRO A 251 25.09 -2.44 -7.68
CA PRO A 251 25.26 -2.44 -9.12
C PRO A 251 24.29 -1.49 -9.83
N ASP A 252 23.08 -1.30 -9.29
CA ASP A 252 22.06 -0.40 -9.81
C ASP A 252 21.03 -0.02 -8.73
N ALA A 253 20.13 0.91 -9.07
CA ALA A 253 19.07 1.38 -8.18
C ALA A 253 18.07 0.29 -7.78
N ARG A 254 17.82 -0.72 -8.64
CA ARG A 254 16.88 -1.80 -8.33
C ARG A 254 17.44 -2.71 -7.24
N ALA A 255 18.71 -3.11 -7.37
CA ALA A 255 19.41 -3.89 -6.37
C ALA A 255 19.42 -3.17 -5.01
N ALA A 256 19.70 -1.86 -4.99
CA ALA A 256 19.65 -1.06 -3.78
C ALA A 256 18.24 -1.02 -3.16
N ALA A 257 17.21 -0.74 -3.97
CA ALA A 257 15.83 -0.66 -3.52
C ALA A 257 15.32 -1.99 -2.94
N MET A 258 15.65 -3.12 -3.57
CA MET A 258 15.20 -4.44 -3.12
C MET A 258 15.98 -4.96 -1.91
N ALA A 259 17.28 -4.67 -1.83
CA ALA A 259 18.11 -5.01 -0.66
C ALA A 259 17.60 -4.34 0.62
N SER A 260 17.00 -3.16 0.53
CA SER A 260 16.38 -2.47 1.68
C SER A 260 15.29 -3.31 2.38
N ASN A 261 14.62 -4.20 1.64
CA ASN A 261 13.58 -5.09 2.15
C ASN A 261 13.97 -6.58 2.06
N HIS A 262 15.25 -6.89 1.76
CA HIS A 262 15.76 -8.25 1.61
C HIS A 262 15.04 -9.06 0.52
N ILE A 263 14.66 -8.37 -0.55
CA ILE A 263 13.92 -8.97 -1.67
C ILE A 263 14.93 -9.35 -2.77
N PRO A 264 14.96 -10.61 -3.24
CA PRO A 264 15.78 -10.97 -4.39
C PRO A 264 15.27 -10.29 -5.67
N GLU A 265 16.18 -9.81 -6.52
CA GLU A 265 15.81 -9.20 -7.82
C GLU A 265 14.98 -10.12 -8.71
N SER A 266 15.13 -11.44 -8.53
CA SER A 266 14.35 -12.44 -9.26
C SER A 266 12.84 -12.28 -9.07
N VAL A 267 12.38 -11.73 -7.94
CA VAL A 267 10.94 -11.49 -7.70
C VAL A 267 10.38 -10.51 -8.73
N TYR A 268 11.14 -9.44 -9.01
CA TYR A 268 10.73 -8.41 -9.95
C TYR A 268 10.83 -8.86 -11.40
N THR A 269 11.92 -9.54 -11.76
CA THR A 269 12.07 -10.08 -13.12
C THR A 269 11.01 -11.13 -13.39
N THR A 270 10.75 -12.04 -12.44
CA THR A 270 9.69 -13.06 -12.58
C THR A 270 8.32 -12.42 -12.75
N LEU A 271 7.98 -11.37 -11.98
CA LEU A 271 6.74 -10.63 -12.17
C LEU A 271 6.61 -10.11 -13.60
N LEU A 272 7.61 -9.37 -14.09
CA LEU A 272 7.53 -8.75 -15.41
C LEU A 272 7.49 -9.79 -16.53
N ASP A 273 8.29 -10.85 -16.46
CA ASP A 273 8.30 -11.92 -17.44
C ASP A 273 6.92 -12.60 -17.52
N GLN A 274 6.34 -12.91 -16.36
CA GLN A 274 5.05 -13.60 -16.29
C GLN A 274 3.88 -12.73 -16.72
N VAL A 275 3.85 -11.45 -16.32
CA VAL A 275 2.84 -10.50 -16.80
C VAL A 275 2.91 -10.35 -18.32
N ASN A 276 4.12 -10.26 -18.88
CA ASN A 276 4.32 -10.12 -20.32
C ASN A 276 3.86 -11.36 -21.09
N ALA A 277 4.14 -12.56 -20.59
CA ALA A 277 3.65 -13.80 -21.19
C ALA A 277 2.11 -13.89 -21.18
N HIS A 278 1.45 -13.25 -20.21
CA HIS A 278 0.01 -13.30 -20.00
C HIS A 278 -0.77 -12.05 -20.47
N LEU A 279 -0.13 -11.10 -21.17
CA LEU A 279 -0.83 -9.98 -21.82
C LEU A 279 -2.01 -10.38 -22.72
N PRO A 280 -2.01 -11.55 -23.41
CA PRO A 280 -3.19 -12.00 -24.13
C PRO A 280 -4.46 -12.10 -23.28
N LEU A 281 -4.36 -12.39 -21.97
CA LEU A 281 -5.51 -12.39 -21.06
C LEU A 281 -6.07 -10.98 -20.86
N LEU A 282 -5.19 -9.98 -20.68
CA LEU A 282 -5.61 -8.59 -20.62
C LEU A 282 -6.26 -8.17 -21.96
N HIS A 283 -5.65 -8.52 -23.10
CA HIS A 283 -6.20 -8.20 -24.42
C HIS A 283 -7.60 -8.79 -24.59
N ARG A 284 -7.82 -10.04 -24.17
CA ARG A 284 -9.14 -10.70 -24.19
C ARG A 284 -10.17 -9.96 -23.33
N TYR A 285 -9.80 -9.54 -22.12
CA TYR A 285 -10.68 -8.75 -21.24
C TYR A 285 -11.00 -7.37 -21.84
N ILE A 286 -10.03 -6.71 -22.46
CA ILE A 286 -10.23 -5.44 -23.18
C ILE A 286 -11.17 -5.61 -24.38
N ALA A 287 -11.01 -6.68 -25.17
CA ALA A 287 -11.89 -6.99 -26.28
C ALA A 287 -13.34 -7.23 -25.82
N LEU A 288 -13.51 -7.94 -24.69
CA LEU A 288 -14.82 -8.12 -24.05
C LEU A 288 -15.44 -6.77 -23.67
N ARG A 289 -14.67 -5.88 -23.02
CA ARG A 289 -15.10 -4.52 -22.67
C ARG A 289 -15.56 -3.72 -23.90
N LYS A 290 -14.81 -3.76 -25.00
CA LYS A 290 -15.21 -3.12 -26.27
C LYS A 290 -16.55 -3.63 -26.78
N LYS A 291 -16.75 -4.95 -26.75
CA LYS A 291 -18.01 -5.59 -27.17
C LYS A 291 -19.19 -5.14 -26.30
N ILE A 292 -19.03 -5.12 -24.98
CA ILE A 292 -20.09 -4.73 -24.03
C ILE A 292 -20.47 -3.26 -24.18
N LEU A 293 -19.47 -2.38 -24.30
CA LEU A 293 -19.70 -0.94 -24.46
C LEU A 293 -20.26 -0.58 -25.85
N ASN A 294 -20.22 -1.53 -26.79
CA ASN A 294 -20.72 -1.37 -28.15
C ASN A 294 -20.17 -0.12 -28.85
N VAL A 295 -18.84 0.00 -28.83
CA VAL A 295 -18.09 1.11 -29.44
C VAL A 295 -17.23 0.63 -30.60
N ASP A 296 -17.16 1.41 -31.68
CA ASP A 296 -16.36 1.07 -32.86
C ASP A 296 -14.87 0.90 -32.53
N GLN A 297 -14.36 1.82 -31.71
CA GLN A 297 -13.01 1.84 -31.18
C GLN A 297 -13.06 2.09 -29.68
N LEU A 298 -12.32 1.29 -28.91
CA LEU A 298 -12.16 1.48 -27.47
C LEU A 298 -11.00 2.45 -27.24
N HIS A 299 -11.13 3.35 -26.28
CA HIS A 299 -10.08 4.30 -25.91
C HIS A 299 -9.67 4.13 -24.45
N MET A 300 -8.56 4.74 -24.04
CA MET A 300 -8.11 4.68 -22.63
C MET A 300 -9.14 5.26 -21.65
N TYR A 301 -9.94 6.23 -22.09
CA TYR A 301 -11.05 6.78 -21.32
C TYR A 301 -12.28 5.87 -21.23
N ASP A 302 -12.28 4.68 -21.85
CA ASP A 302 -13.35 3.69 -21.72
C ASP A 302 -13.00 2.54 -20.75
N ILE A 303 -11.78 2.53 -20.19
CA ILE A 303 -11.24 1.41 -19.39
C ILE A 303 -11.79 1.34 -17.96
N TYR A 304 -12.38 2.43 -17.45
CA TYR A 304 -12.82 2.54 -16.05
C TYR A 304 -14.34 2.62 -15.87
N THR A 305 -15.11 2.81 -16.94
CA THR A 305 -16.58 2.83 -16.83
C THR A 305 -17.09 1.46 -16.37
N PRO A 306 -18.11 1.38 -15.49
CA PRO A 306 -18.71 0.11 -15.10
C PRO A 306 -19.28 -0.65 -16.31
N LEU A 307 -18.97 -1.95 -16.44
CA LEU A 307 -19.49 -2.80 -17.53
C LEU A 307 -20.91 -3.32 -17.26
N THR A 308 -21.25 -3.50 -16.00
CA THR A 308 -22.54 -4.10 -15.58
C THR A 308 -23.55 -3.08 -15.07
N GLY A 309 -23.28 -1.78 -15.27
CA GLY A 309 -24.15 -0.70 -14.79
C GLY A 309 -24.06 -0.50 -13.26
N ARG A 310 -25.18 -0.14 -12.63
CA ARG A 310 -25.24 0.10 -11.18
C ARG A 310 -25.06 -1.21 -10.39
N PRO A 311 -24.38 -1.18 -9.23
CA PRO A 311 -24.25 -2.36 -8.37
C PRO A 311 -25.62 -2.97 -8.04
N PRO A 312 -25.81 -4.29 -8.20
CA PRO A 312 -27.07 -4.95 -7.85
C PRO A 312 -27.18 -5.26 -6.35
N LEU A 313 -26.14 -4.97 -5.55
CA LEU A 313 -26.04 -5.28 -4.14
C LEU A 313 -25.81 -4.01 -3.31
N SER A 314 -26.47 -3.95 -2.16
CA SER A 314 -26.31 -2.92 -1.13
C SER A 314 -26.51 -3.57 0.23
N PHE A 315 -25.68 -3.19 1.20
CA PHE A 315 -25.73 -3.75 2.56
C PHE A 315 -25.71 -2.60 3.55
N THR A 316 -26.56 -2.67 4.57
CA THR A 316 -26.36 -1.86 5.77
C THR A 316 -25.09 -2.32 6.50
N LEU A 317 -24.56 -1.52 7.42
CA LEU A 317 -23.38 -1.90 8.21
C LEU A 317 -23.56 -3.27 8.91
N ASP A 318 -24.71 -3.51 9.52
CA ASP A 318 -24.98 -4.76 10.24
C ASP A 318 -25.05 -5.96 9.27
N GLN A 319 -25.69 -5.78 8.11
CA GLN A 319 -25.71 -6.79 7.06
C GLN A 319 -24.31 -7.06 6.52
N ALA A 320 -23.49 -6.02 6.35
CA ALA A 320 -22.11 -6.15 5.89
C ALA A 320 -21.24 -6.91 6.90
N LYS A 321 -21.37 -6.65 8.20
CA LYS A 321 -20.69 -7.43 9.25
C LYS A 321 -21.07 -8.91 9.19
N ASP A 322 -22.36 -9.21 9.01
CA ASP A 322 -22.85 -10.59 8.89
C ASP A 322 -22.30 -11.28 7.63
N GLU A 323 -22.34 -10.61 6.48
CA GLU A 323 -21.80 -11.17 5.23
C GLU A 323 -20.28 -11.35 5.30
N ALA A 324 -19.54 -10.42 5.92
CA ALA A 324 -18.11 -10.55 6.14
C ALA A 324 -17.76 -11.80 6.98
N LEU A 325 -18.50 -12.05 8.07
CA LEU A 325 -18.30 -13.24 8.90
C LEU A 325 -18.60 -14.54 8.16
N LYS A 326 -19.61 -14.57 7.29
CA LYS A 326 -19.93 -15.74 6.45
C LYS A 326 -18.85 -15.97 5.41
N ALA A 327 -18.42 -14.91 4.74
CA ALA A 327 -17.40 -14.97 3.70
C ALA A 327 -16.04 -15.46 4.23
N LEU A 328 -15.66 -15.01 5.43
CA LEU A 328 -14.38 -15.34 6.05
C LEU A 328 -14.42 -16.57 6.96
N ALA A 329 -15.57 -17.27 7.03
CA ALA A 329 -15.70 -18.52 7.78
C ALA A 329 -14.66 -19.61 7.44
N PRO A 330 -14.15 -19.74 6.19
CA PRO A 330 -13.07 -20.66 5.87
C PRO A 330 -11.77 -20.44 6.67
N LEU A 331 -11.54 -19.25 7.23
CA LEU A 331 -10.37 -18.96 8.07
C LEU A 331 -10.45 -19.53 9.49
N GLY A 332 -11.60 -20.08 9.88
CA GLY A 332 -11.82 -20.75 11.16
C GLY A 332 -12.26 -19.82 12.29
N ASN A 333 -12.73 -20.42 13.38
CA ASN A 333 -13.38 -19.69 14.48
C ASN A 333 -12.46 -18.68 15.18
N ASP A 334 -11.17 -18.98 15.35
CA ASP A 334 -10.17 -18.08 15.96
C ASP A 334 -10.12 -16.74 15.20
N TYR A 335 -10.04 -16.80 13.86
CA TYR A 335 -10.07 -15.61 13.01
C TYR A 335 -11.40 -14.85 13.13
N LEU A 336 -12.53 -15.57 13.11
CA LEU A 336 -13.85 -14.95 13.26
C LEU A 336 -14.06 -14.29 14.62
N ASP A 337 -13.46 -14.83 15.68
CA ASP A 337 -13.56 -14.26 17.02
C ASP A 337 -12.83 -12.90 17.09
N HIS A 338 -11.68 -12.75 16.41
CA HIS A 338 -11.03 -11.45 16.27
C HIS A 338 -11.87 -10.45 15.46
N MET A 339 -12.55 -10.90 14.39
CA MET A 339 -13.48 -10.04 13.65
C MET A 339 -14.64 -9.58 14.53
N ARG A 340 -15.25 -10.51 15.30
CA ARG A 340 -16.33 -10.18 16.24
C ARG A 340 -15.87 -9.18 17.30
N GLU A 341 -14.65 -9.32 17.79
CA GLU A 341 -14.06 -8.37 18.73
C GLU A 341 -14.02 -6.96 18.12
N ILE A 342 -13.51 -6.82 16.89
CA ILE A 342 -13.47 -5.54 16.16
C ILE A 342 -14.89 -4.96 15.97
N PHE A 343 -15.83 -5.80 15.54
CA PHE A 343 -17.18 -5.37 15.17
C PHE A 343 -18.05 -4.96 16.37
N ASN A 344 -17.77 -5.50 17.56
CA ASN A 344 -18.62 -5.36 18.75
C ASN A 344 -18.06 -4.41 19.82
N ASN A 345 -16.78 -4.07 19.79
CA ASN A 345 -16.13 -3.29 20.86
C ASN A 345 -15.79 -1.85 20.46
N ARG A 346 -16.50 -1.28 19.48
CA ARG A 346 -16.28 0.10 18.99
C ARG A 346 -14.82 0.34 18.59
N TYR A 347 -14.26 -0.57 17.79
CA TYR A 347 -12.94 -0.37 17.18
C TYR A 347 -13.04 0.32 15.82
N ILE A 348 -14.26 0.46 15.29
CA ILE A 348 -14.54 1.09 14.00
C ILE A 348 -15.17 2.47 14.21
N ASP A 349 -14.64 3.50 13.55
CA ASP A 349 -15.27 4.80 13.40
C ASP A 349 -16.00 4.87 12.06
N VAL A 350 -17.32 4.73 12.09
CA VAL A 350 -18.11 4.25 10.95
C VAL A 350 -18.51 5.36 9.98
N VAL A 351 -19.13 6.42 10.49
CA VAL A 351 -19.93 7.36 9.67
C VAL A 351 -19.09 8.52 9.18
N GLU A 352 -19.36 9.01 7.97
CA GLU A 352 -18.80 10.27 7.48
C GLU A 352 -19.36 11.45 8.29
N ASN A 353 -18.47 12.31 8.80
CA ASN A 353 -18.86 13.55 9.47
C ASN A 353 -18.08 14.73 8.91
N LYS A 354 -18.58 15.95 9.14
CA LYS A 354 -17.87 17.17 8.75
C LYS A 354 -16.47 17.17 9.37
N GLY A 355 -15.45 17.36 8.53
CA GLY A 355 -14.05 17.41 8.94
C GLY A 355 -13.39 16.06 9.16
N LYS A 356 -14.09 14.92 9.02
CA LYS A 356 -13.46 13.60 9.15
C LYS A 356 -12.44 13.36 8.03
N ARG A 357 -11.36 12.66 8.34
CA ARG A 357 -10.41 12.17 7.32
C ARG A 357 -11.13 11.28 6.30
N SER A 358 -10.87 11.51 5.02
CA SER A 358 -11.46 10.73 3.92
C SER A 358 -10.82 9.34 3.76
N GLY A 359 -11.49 8.47 3.01
CA GLY A 359 -11.02 7.11 2.73
C GLY A 359 -11.32 6.13 3.86
N ALA A 360 -10.52 5.09 3.96
CA ALA A 360 -10.56 4.10 5.03
C ALA A 360 -9.13 3.69 5.39
N TYR A 361 -8.92 3.19 6.61
CA TYR A 361 -7.66 2.56 7.02
C TYR A 361 -7.83 1.73 8.29
N SER A 362 -6.88 0.82 8.52
CA SER A 362 -6.58 0.16 9.78
C SER A 362 -5.38 0.82 10.46
N GLY A 363 -5.49 1.10 11.76
CA GLY A 363 -4.47 1.72 12.58
C GLY A 363 -4.31 1.05 13.95
N GLY A 364 -3.61 1.72 14.85
CA GLY A 364 -3.22 1.17 16.15
C GLY A 364 -1.74 0.80 16.22
N ALA A 365 -1.25 0.51 17.42
CA ALA A 365 0.13 0.18 17.74
C ALA A 365 0.23 -1.13 18.55
N TYR A 366 1.46 -1.52 18.93
CA TYR A 366 1.70 -2.76 19.65
C TYR A 366 0.88 -2.90 20.94
N ASP A 367 0.71 -1.81 21.69
CA ASP A 367 -0.02 -1.76 22.97
C ASP A 367 -1.46 -1.21 22.85
N THR A 368 -2.05 -1.21 21.65
CA THR A 368 -3.43 -0.76 21.45
C THR A 368 -4.27 -1.80 20.72
N ASN A 369 -5.59 -1.63 20.80
CA ASN A 369 -6.51 -2.31 19.89
C ASN A 369 -6.23 -1.89 18.43
N PRO A 370 -6.57 -2.73 17.44
CA PRO A 370 -6.60 -2.29 16.06
C PRO A 370 -7.84 -1.40 15.86
N PHE A 371 -7.65 -0.20 15.30
CA PHE A 371 -8.74 0.73 15.04
C PHE A 371 -8.97 0.86 13.54
N ILE A 372 -10.23 0.93 13.11
CA ILE A 372 -10.59 1.12 11.70
C ILE A 372 -11.30 2.46 11.55
N LEU A 373 -10.89 3.27 10.59
CA LEU A 373 -11.68 4.41 10.12
C LEU A 373 -12.40 4.02 8.83
N LEU A 374 -13.71 4.24 8.77
CA LEU A 374 -14.53 4.12 7.56
C LEU A 374 -15.24 5.43 7.28
N ASN A 375 -15.70 5.61 6.04
CA ASN A 375 -16.65 6.65 5.66
C ASN A 375 -17.89 5.98 5.05
N TRP A 376 -18.62 5.27 5.91
CA TRP A 376 -19.66 4.31 5.51
C TRP A 376 -20.87 4.95 4.83
N HIS A 377 -21.29 4.33 3.73
CA HIS A 377 -22.64 4.41 3.19
C HIS A 377 -23.07 3.03 2.71
N ASP A 378 -24.36 2.81 2.50
CA ASP A 378 -24.84 1.47 2.13
C ASP A 378 -24.50 1.15 0.67
N ALA A 379 -23.48 0.31 0.47
CA ALA A 379 -23.03 -0.15 -0.84
C ALA A 379 -22.22 -1.45 -0.72
N VAL A 380 -22.13 -2.22 -1.80
CA VAL A 380 -21.26 -3.41 -1.86
C VAL A 380 -19.78 -3.06 -1.77
N ASP A 381 -19.38 -1.92 -2.32
CA ASP A 381 -17.98 -1.47 -2.29
C ASP A 381 -17.54 -1.18 -0.84
N GLU A 382 -18.44 -0.65 0.01
CA GLU A 382 -18.17 -0.42 1.43
C GLU A 382 -18.02 -1.73 2.22
N LEU A 383 -18.69 -2.81 1.81
CA LEU A 383 -18.44 -4.15 2.36
C LEU A 383 -17.04 -4.66 2.01
N TYR A 384 -16.57 -4.46 0.76
CA TYR A 384 -15.18 -4.78 0.40
C TYR A 384 -14.20 -3.98 1.25
N THR A 385 -14.43 -2.66 1.42
CA THR A 385 -13.62 -1.82 2.30
C THR A 385 -13.59 -2.32 3.75
N LEU A 386 -14.75 -2.66 4.35
CA LEU A 386 -14.80 -3.22 5.70
C LEU A 386 -13.99 -4.51 5.81
N VAL A 387 -14.11 -5.41 4.82
CA VAL A 387 -13.40 -6.69 4.77
C VAL A 387 -11.89 -6.50 4.59
N HIS A 388 -11.50 -5.52 3.77
CA HIS A 388 -10.12 -5.10 3.55
C HIS A 388 -9.46 -4.63 4.85
N GLU A 389 -10.04 -3.61 5.50
CA GLU A 389 -9.48 -3.04 6.73
C GLU A 389 -9.51 -3.99 7.92
N THR A 390 -10.50 -4.89 7.94
CA THR A 390 -10.54 -5.98 8.93
C THR A 390 -9.37 -6.95 8.73
N GLY A 391 -8.93 -7.17 7.48
CA GLY A 391 -7.75 -7.98 7.18
C GLY A 391 -6.46 -7.40 7.76
N HIS A 392 -6.21 -6.12 7.56
CA HIS A 392 -5.09 -5.43 8.21
C HIS A 392 -5.18 -5.46 9.74
N SER A 393 -6.38 -5.26 10.28
CA SER A 393 -6.62 -5.25 11.73
C SER A 393 -6.35 -6.60 12.38
N VAL A 394 -6.82 -7.68 11.76
CA VAL A 394 -6.59 -9.05 12.26
C VAL A 394 -5.14 -9.48 12.05
N HIS A 395 -4.49 -9.09 10.94
CA HIS A 395 -3.06 -9.30 10.74
C HIS A 395 -2.22 -8.64 11.85
N SER A 396 -2.50 -7.36 12.11
CA SER A 396 -1.88 -6.59 13.20
C SER A 396 -2.13 -7.25 14.56
N TRP A 397 -3.35 -7.71 14.82
CA TRP A 397 -3.67 -8.41 16.06
C TRP A 397 -2.83 -9.67 16.23
N TYR A 398 -2.79 -10.56 15.23
CA TYR A 398 -2.00 -11.79 15.30
C TYR A 398 -0.52 -11.51 15.48
N THR A 399 0.03 -10.55 14.74
CA THR A 399 1.45 -10.16 14.87
C THR A 399 1.74 -9.68 16.29
N ARG A 400 1.00 -8.71 16.81
CA ARG A 400 1.28 -8.07 18.11
C ARG A 400 1.12 -9.03 19.30
N HIS A 401 0.24 -10.04 19.18
CA HIS A 401 0.00 -11.03 20.24
C HIS A 401 0.90 -12.27 20.16
N HIS A 402 1.63 -12.47 19.06
CA HIS A 402 2.52 -13.63 18.87
C HIS A 402 3.98 -13.27 18.72
N GLN A 403 4.30 -11.99 18.48
CA GLN A 403 5.67 -11.50 18.36
C GLN A 403 6.03 -10.56 19.52
N PRO A 404 7.29 -10.56 19.98
CA PRO A 404 7.78 -9.49 20.84
C PRO A 404 7.78 -8.16 20.09
N TYR A 405 7.78 -7.03 20.82
CA TYR A 405 7.72 -5.68 20.22
C TYR A 405 8.72 -5.46 19.08
N VAL A 406 9.95 -5.97 19.19
CA VAL A 406 10.97 -5.85 18.13
C VAL A 406 10.55 -6.46 16.79
N TYR A 407 9.61 -7.41 16.80
CA TYR A 407 9.03 -8.05 15.61
C TYR A 407 7.51 -7.83 15.52
N GLY A 408 6.99 -6.85 16.25
CA GLY A 408 5.55 -6.57 16.42
C GLY A 408 4.92 -5.76 15.28
N ASP A 409 5.64 -5.62 14.18
CA ASP A 409 5.23 -4.96 12.93
C ASP A 409 5.48 -5.91 11.75
N TYR A 410 5.18 -5.53 10.52
CA TYR A 410 5.50 -6.31 9.31
C TYR A 410 5.88 -5.41 8.13
N PRO A 411 6.76 -5.87 7.21
CA PRO A 411 7.17 -5.08 6.06
C PRO A 411 5.99 -4.70 5.16
N ILE A 412 6.03 -3.51 4.58
CA ILE A 412 5.00 -3.02 3.63
C ILE A 412 4.77 -4.04 2.50
N PHE A 413 5.83 -4.71 2.05
CA PHE A 413 5.78 -5.74 1.01
C PHE A 413 4.72 -6.84 1.25
N VAL A 414 4.43 -7.18 2.51
CA VAL A 414 3.41 -8.19 2.86
C VAL A 414 2.11 -7.59 3.40
N ALA A 415 2.06 -6.29 3.69
CA ALA A 415 0.94 -5.65 4.39
C ALA A 415 -0.41 -5.83 3.67
N GLU A 416 -0.43 -5.67 2.34
CA GLU A 416 -1.63 -5.77 1.50
C GLU A 416 -2.12 -7.21 1.25
N ILE A 417 -1.32 -8.22 1.60
CA ILE A 417 -1.65 -9.61 1.30
C ILE A 417 -2.84 -10.06 2.16
N ALA A 418 -2.90 -9.64 3.42
CA ALA A 418 -3.96 -10.07 4.34
C ALA A 418 -5.33 -9.47 3.96
N SER A 419 -5.38 -8.17 3.69
CA SER A 419 -6.58 -7.45 3.27
C SER A 419 -7.09 -7.97 1.92
N THR A 420 -6.21 -8.10 0.93
CA THR A 420 -6.56 -8.64 -0.40
C THR A 420 -6.98 -10.11 -0.36
N THR A 421 -6.42 -10.91 0.56
CA THR A 421 -6.86 -12.32 0.74
C THR A 421 -8.32 -12.35 1.21
N ASN A 422 -8.71 -11.46 2.13
CA ASN A 422 -10.08 -11.39 2.59
C ASN A 422 -11.05 -10.94 1.47
N GLU A 423 -10.67 -9.96 0.66
CA GLU A 423 -11.49 -9.56 -0.50
C GLU A 423 -11.68 -10.69 -1.51
N ASN A 424 -10.63 -11.48 -1.75
CA ASN A 424 -10.71 -12.64 -2.63
C ASN A 424 -11.62 -13.74 -2.06
N LEU A 425 -11.60 -13.96 -0.74
CA LEU A 425 -12.53 -14.87 -0.05
C LEU A 425 -13.98 -14.36 -0.11
N LEU A 426 -14.20 -13.04 0.02
CA LEU A 426 -15.52 -12.42 -0.17
C LEU A 426 -16.03 -12.60 -1.60
N THR A 427 -15.17 -12.38 -2.58
CA THR A 427 -15.47 -12.62 -4.00
C THR A 427 -15.87 -14.08 -4.23
N ASP A 428 -15.08 -15.03 -3.73
CA ASP A 428 -15.37 -16.47 -3.83
C ASP A 428 -16.68 -16.83 -3.14
N TYR A 429 -16.94 -16.27 -1.96
CA TYR A 429 -18.18 -16.48 -1.23
C TYR A 429 -19.39 -16.02 -2.06
N PHE A 430 -19.37 -14.82 -2.63
CA PHE A 430 -20.46 -14.35 -3.47
C PHE A 430 -20.66 -15.25 -4.70
N LEU A 431 -19.58 -15.60 -5.40
CA LEU A 431 -19.64 -16.48 -6.57
C LEU A 431 -20.08 -17.91 -6.24
N LYS A 432 -19.92 -18.39 -5.01
CA LYS A 432 -20.43 -19.70 -4.59
C LYS A 432 -21.90 -19.65 -4.13
N ASN A 433 -22.41 -18.49 -3.71
CA ASN A 433 -23.72 -18.38 -3.05
C ASN A 433 -24.79 -17.63 -3.86
N THR A 434 -24.44 -16.99 -4.98
CA THR A 434 -25.44 -16.33 -5.86
C THR A 434 -25.56 -17.02 -7.22
N ASN A 435 -26.80 -17.24 -7.66
CA ASN A 435 -27.11 -17.72 -9.01
C ASN A 435 -27.68 -16.61 -9.92
N ASP A 436 -27.86 -15.39 -9.41
CA ASP A 436 -28.34 -14.26 -10.22
C ASP A 436 -27.24 -13.86 -11.22
N PRO A 437 -27.47 -14.00 -12.54
CA PRO A 437 -26.47 -13.67 -13.56
C PRO A 437 -25.96 -12.23 -13.47
N LYS A 438 -26.81 -11.28 -13.06
CA LYS A 438 -26.40 -9.86 -12.94
C LYS A 438 -25.45 -9.65 -11.77
N VAL A 439 -25.75 -10.28 -10.62
CA VAL A 439 -24.89 -10.22 -9.43
C VAL A 439 -23.56 -10.90 -9.73
N ARG A 440 -23.59 -12.10 -10.32
CA ARG A 440 -22.37 -12.82 -10.72
C ARG A 440 -21.51 -11.99 -11.67
N ALA A 441 -22.10 -11.43 -12.73
CA ALA A 441 -21.39 -10.59 -13.68
C ALA A 441 -20.73 -9.37 -13.00
N TYR A 442 -21.44 -8.72 -12.07
CA TYR A 442 -20.87 -7.60 -11.30
C TYR A 442 -19.64 -8.02 -10.50
N ILE A 443 -19.74 -9.11 -9.72
CA ILE A 443 -18.65 -9.60 -8.86
C ILE A 443 -17.45 -10.09 -9.70
N LEU A 444 -17.70 -10.81 -10.79
CA LEU A 444 -16.64 -11.22 -11.73
C LEU A 444 -15.95 -9.99 -12.33
N ASN A 445 -16.71 -9.01 -12.82
CA ASN A 445 -16.13 -7.79 -13.37
C ASN A 445 -15.34 -7.00 -12.31
N TYR A 446 -15.86 -6.90 -11.09
CA TYR A 446 -15.17 -6.23 -9.98
C TYR A 446 -13.78 -6.83 -9.75
N TYR A 447 -13.69 -8.16 -9.66
CA TYR A 447 -12.40 -8.83 -9.54
C TYR A 447 -11.49 -8.61 -10.76
N LEU A 448 -12.02 -8.74 -11.99
CA LEU A 448 -11.22 -8.59 -13.21
C LEU A 448 -10.70 -7.16 -13.38
N ASP A 449 -11.49 -6.13 -13.05
CA ASP A 449 -11.07 -4.73 -13.04
C ASP A 449 -10.02 -4.46 -11.97
N GLY A 450 -10.16 -5.07 -10.79
CA GLY A 450 -9.15 -5.06 -9.71
C GLY A 450 -7.84 -5.70 -10.16
N PHE A 451 -7.88 -6.90 -10.73
CA PHE A 451 -6.70 -7.59 -11.26
C PHE A 451 -6.01 -6.76 -12.36
N LYS A 452 -6.78 -6.19 -13.29
CA LYS A 452 -6.26 -5.26 -14.30
C LYS A 452 -5.54 -4.06 -13.66
N GLY A 453 -6.14 -3.45 -12.65
CA GLY A 453 -5.62 -2.26 -11.98
C GLY A 453 -4.40 -2.49 -11.08
N THR A 454 -4.32 -3.68 -10.46
CA THR A 454 -3.32 -3.98 -9.43
C THR A 454 -2.20 -4.88 -9.92
N VAL A 455 -2.47 -5.80 -10.85
CA VAL A 455 -1.44 -6.68 -11.43
C VAL A 455 -0.91 -6.10 -12.73
N PHE A 456 -1.74 -6.05 -13.79
CA PHE A 456 -1.27 -5.65 -15.12
C PHE A 456 -0.79 -4.18 -15.16
N ARG A 457 -1.57 -3.25 -14.62
CA ARG A 457 -1.21 -1.82 -14.64
C ARG A 457 -0.02 -1.47 -13.75
N GLN A 458 0.11 -2.09 -12.57
CA GLN A 458 1.27 -1.83 -11.71
C GLN A 458 2.54 -2.49 -12.28
N ALA A 459 2.42 -3.65 -12.94
CA ALA A 459 3.51 -4.23 -13.70
C ALA A 459 3.90 -3.39 -14.92
N GLN A 460 2.96 -2.73 -15.59
CA GLN A 460 3.26 -1.73 -16.63
C GLN A 460 4.09 -0.57 -16.06
N PHE A 461 3.70 -0.07 -14.89
CA PHE A 461 4.46 0.98 -14.20
C PHE A 461 5.86 0.49 -13.80
N ALA A 462 5.98 -0.73 -13.28
CA ALA A 462 7.26 -1.34 -12.98
C ALA A 462 8.15 -1.46 -14.24
N ASP A 463 7.61 -1.91 -15.38
CA ASP A 463 8.35 -1.97 -16.66
C ASP A 463 8.88 -0.57 -17.07
N PHE A 464 8.04 0.46 -16.99
CA PHE A 464 8.46 1.84 -17.27
C PHE A 464 9.53 2.35 -16.29
N GLU A 465 9.30 2.16 -14.99
CA GLU A 465 10.21 2.57 -13.92
C GLU A 465 11.58 1.92 -14.09
N HIS A 466 11.61 0.62 -14.40
CA HIS A 466 12.86 -0.08 -14.64
C HIS A 466 13.59 0.48 -15.87
N TRP A 467 12.85 0.73 -16.95
CA TRP A 467 13.41 1.29 -18.17
C TRP A 467 14.05 2.67 -17.94
N ILE A 468 13.39 3.61 -17.25
CA ILE A 468 13.95 4.95 -17.01
C ILE A 468 15.22 4.91 -16.16
N HIS A 469 15.30 4.04 -15.15
CA HIS A 469 16.52 3.85 -14.36
C HIS A 469 17.68 3.33 -15.21
N GLN A 470 17.42 2.33 -16.07
CA GLN A 470 18.44 1.79 -16.98
C GLN A 470 18.91 2.82 -18.01
N GLN A 471 18.00 3.64 -18.57
CA GLN A 471 18.41 4.67 -19.53
C GLN A 471 19.40 5.65 -18.90
N ASP A 472 19.09 6.19 -17.72
CA ASP A 472 20.02 7.09 -17.03
C ASP A 472 21.34 6.40 -16.65
N GLN A 473 21.30 5.14 -16.21
CA GLN A 473 22.49 4.34 -15.92
C GLN A 473 23.39 4.15 -17.16
N HIS A 474 22.79 4.00 -18.34
CA HIS A 474 23.51 3.91 -19.61
C HIS A 474 23.97 5.29 -20.14
N GLY A 475 23.63 6.37 -19.46
CA GLY A 475 23.94 7.74 -19.89
C GLY A 475 23.00 8.28 -20.98
N GLU A 476 21.89 7.58 -21.26
CA GLU A 476 20.88 8.02 -22.22
C GLU A 476 19.96 9.08 -21.58
N PRO A 477 19.72 10.22 -22.26
CA PRO A 477 18.96 11.31 -21.68
C PRO A 477 17.46 10.99 -21.59
N LEU A 478 16.89 11.10 -20.39
CA LEU A 478 15.46 10.99 -20.13
C LEU A 478 14.72 12.27 -20.58
N THR A 479 14.56 12.45 -21.89
CA THR A 479 13.77 13.55 -22.44
C THR A 479 12.27 13.24 -22.42
N ALA A 480 11.42 14.28 -22.40
CA ALA A 480 9.98 14.12 -22.52
C ALA A 480 9.59 13.30 -23.76
N THR A 481 10.25 13.53 -24.90
CA THR A 481 10.01 12.77 -26.13
C THR A 481 10.34 11.29 -25.99
N SER A 482 11.51 10.93 -25.44
CA SER A 482 11.90 9.53 -25.23
C SER A 482 10.96 8.81 -24.26
N MET A 483 10.63 9.45 -23.12
CA MET A 483 9.73 8.87 -22.12
C MET A 483 8.31 8.71 -22.68
N SER A 484 7.78 9.73 -23.35
CA SER A 484 6.45 9.64 -23.96
C SER A 484 6.35 8.59 -25.06
N SER A 485 7.38 8.46 -25.89
CA SER A 485 7.38 7.46 -26.97
C SER A 485 7.41 6.04 -26.40
N TYR A 486 8.32 5.78 -25.45
CA TYR A 486 8.41 4.48 -24.79
C TYR A 486 7.11 4.16 -24.04
N TYR A 487 6.54 5.12 -23.31
CA TYR A 487 5.30 4.91 -22.58
C TYR A 487 4.11 4.61 -23.51
N ALA A 488 4.02 5.29 -24.66
CA ALA A 488 2.98 5.02 -25.64
C ALA A 488 3.09 3.62 -26.27
N ASP A 489 4.31 3.14 -26.53
CA ASP A 489 4.55 1.78 -27.01
C ASP A 489 4.29 0.73 -25.94
N LEU A 490 4.71 1.01 -24.70
CA LEU A 490 4.43 0.19 -23.52
C LEU A 490 2.91 0.04 -23.30
N ASN A 491 2.16 1.15 -23.35
CA ASN A 491 0.70 1.12 -23.22
C ASN A 491 0.05 0.31 -24.34
N ALA A 492 0.48 0.49 -25.59
CA ALA A 492 -0.02 -0.28 -26.72
C ALA A 492 0.26 -1.79 -26.59
N ARG A 493 1.45 -2.16 -26.08
CA ARG A 493 1.81 -3.57 -25.78
C ARG A 493 0.87 -4.16 -24.72
N TYR A 494 0.68 -3.45 -23.61
CA TYR A 494 -0.13 -3.95 -22.49
C TYR A 494 -1.62 -4.05 -22.84
N TYR A 495 -2.22 -3.00 -23.40
CA TYR A 495 -3.66 -2.97 -23.66
C TYR A 495 -4.07 -3.61 -24.98
N GLY A 496 -3.13 -3.81 -25.90
CA GLY A 496 -3.35 -4.54 -27.14
C GLY A 496 -4.08 -3.73 -28.22
N PRO A 497 -4.36 -4.36 -29.37
CA PRO A 497 -4.80 -3.68 -30.59
C PRO A 497 -6.25 -3.17 -30.55
N ASP A 498 -7.07 -3.64 -29.59
CA ASP A 498 -8.46 -3.20 -29.47
C ASP A 498 -8.62 -1.82 -28.83
N VAL A 499 -7.55 -1.29 -28.23
CA VAL A 499 -7.50 0.09 -27.72
C VAL A 499 -6.83 1.01 -28.74
N ALA A 500 -7.44 2.16 -28.99
CA ALA A 500 -6.85 3.24 -29.77
C ALA A 500 -5.50 3.67 -29.18
N ARG A 501 -4.56 4.03 -30.05
CA ARG A 501 -3.34 4.72 -29.64
C ARG A 501 -3.64 6.21 -29.44
N ASP A 502 -4.35 6.51 -28.36
CA ASP A 502 -4.66 7.88 -27.94
C ASP A 502 -3.35 8.66 -27.75
N PRO A 503 -3.12 9.79 -28.45
CA PRO A 503 -1.87 10.53 -28.31
C PRO A 503 -1.67 11.06 -26.88
N GLU A 504 -2.76 11.36 -26.16
CA GLU A 504 -2.72 11.87 -24.80
C GLU A 504 -2.11 10.86 -23.81
N ILE A 505 -2.32 9.55 -23.99
CA ILE A 505 -1.82 8.53 -23.04
C ILE A 505 -0.29 8.50 -22.98
N ALA A 506 0.38 9.01 -24.02
CA ALA A 506 1.84 9.16 -24.04
C ALA A 506 2.37 10.08 -22.93
N PHE A 507 1.52 10.87 -22.27
CA PHE A 507 1.89 11.76 -21.17
C PHE A 507 1.45 11.24 -19.79
N GLU A 508 0.87 10.04 -19.71
CA GLU A 508 0.44 9.48 -18.42
C GLU A 508 1.62 9.29 -17.46
N TRP A 509 2.84 9.01 -17.95
CA TRP A 509 4.00 8.91 -17.07
C TRP A 509 4.26 10.17 -16.22
N ALA A 510 3.90 11.35 -16.72
CA ALA A 510 4.14 12.62 -16.05
C ALA A 510 3.24 12.85 -14.83
N ARG A 511 2.14 12.09 -14.70
CA ARG A 511 1.16 12.22 -13.59
C ARG A 511 1.29 11.16 -12.51
N ILE A 512 2.19 10.18 -12.66
CA ILE A 512 2.30 9.06 -11.74
C ILE A 512 3.25 9.44 -10.59
N PRO A 513 2.75 9.70 -9.37
CA PRO A 513 3.61 10.07 -8.24
C PRO A 513 4.57 8.95 -7.85
N HIS A 514 4.17 7.69 -8.03
CA HIS A 514 4.99 6.54 -7.66
C HIS A 514 6.29 6.41 -8.47
N PHE A 515 6.43 7.07 -9.63
CA PHE A 515 7.73 7.13 -10.32
C PHE A 515 8.74 8.03 -9.64
N TYR A 516 8.30 8.84 -8.67
CA TYR A 516 9.18 9.57 -7.77
C TYR A 516 9.54 8.76 -6.52
N TYR A 517 8.99 7.56 -6.37
CA TYR A 517 9.39 6.61 -5.34
C TYR A 517 10.47 5.70 -5.92
N ASN A 518 10.93 4.70 -5.17
CA ASN A 518 12.07 3.85 -5.56
C ASN A 518 11.67 2.37 -5.62
N TYR A 519 11.26 1.88 -6.79
CA TYR A 519 10.84 0.49 -7.03
C TYR A 519 9.75 0.01 -6.07
N TYR A 520 8.67 0.78 -5.94
CA TYR A 520 7.60 0.48 -5.00
C TYR A 520 6.42 -0.27 -5.63
N VAL A 521 6.04 0.08 -6.87
CA VAL A 521 4.75 -0.33 -7.45
C VAL A 521 4.62 -1.83 -7.73
N TYR A 522 5.74 -2.54 -7.92
CA TYR A 522 5.71 -3.99 -8.18
C TYR A 522 5.11 -4.79 -7.01
N GLN A 523 5.22 -4.24 -5.79
CA GLN A 523 4.75 -4.87 -4.56
C GLN A 523 3.23 -5.06 -4.59
N TYR A 524 2.48 -4.14 -5.23
CA TYR A 524 1.05 -4.28 -5.45
C TYR A 524 0.71 -5.53 -6.28
N ALA A 525 1.42 -5.70 -7.42
CA ALA A 525 1.16 -6.81 -8.32
C ALA A 525 1.53 -8.16 -7.69
N THR A 526 2.69 -8.23 -7.02
CA THR A 526 3.12 -9.45 -6.34
C THR A 526 2.23 -9.77 -5.14
N GLY A 527 1.83 -8.77 -4.36
CA GLY A 527 0.93 -8.93 -3.21
C GLY A 527 -0.44 -9.42 -3.62
N PHE A 528 -1.04 -8.85 -4.67
CA PHE A 528 -2.34 -9.28 -5.19
C PHE A 528 -2.31 -10.73 -5.68
N ALA A 529 -1.29 -11.12 -6.47
CA ALA A 529 -1.18 -12.49 -6.95
C ALA A 529 -0.94 -13.50 -5.82
N ALA A 530 -0.14 -13.15 -4.81
CA ALA A 530 0.05 -13.97 -3.62
C ALA A 530 -1.27 -14.15 -2.84
N ALA A 531 -2.00 -13.05 -2.61
CA ALA A 531 -3.31 -13.08 -1.94
C ALA A 531 -4.34 -13.91 -2.72
N SER A 532 -4.36 -13.81 -4.05
CA SER A 532 -5.23 -14.62 -4.91
C SER A 532 -4.93 -16.12 -4.77
N THR A 533 -3.65 -16.49 -4.70
CA THR A 533 -3.22 -17.89 -4.54
C THR A 533 -3.58 -18.43 -3.14
N LEU A 534 -3.33 -17.63 -2.09
CA LEU A 534 -3.67 -17.99 -0.71
C LEU A 534 -5.19 -18.17 -0.54
N ALA A 535 -5.99 -17.22 -1.04
CA ALA A 535 -7.44 -17.29 -0.99
C ALA A 535 -7.98 -18.53 -1.71
N ALA A 536 -7.45 -18.87 -2.90
CA ALA A 536 -7.84 -20.06 -3.64
C ALA A 536 -7.54 -21.36 -2.87
N GLY A 537 -6.36 -21.47 -2.25
CA GLY A 537 -6.01 -22.62 -1.41
C GLY A 537 -6.95 -22.76 -0.20
N ILE A 538 -7.26 -21.65 0.47
CA ILE A 538 -8.18 -21.61 1.62
C ILE A 538 -9.61 -21.98 1.20
N SER A 539 -10.14 -21.33 0.16
CA SER A 539 -11.53 -21.51 -0.28
C SER A 539 -11.76 -22.86 -0.99
N GLY A 540 -10.69 -23.46 -1.52
CA GLY A 540 -10.66 -24.80 -2.10
C GLY A 540 -10.47 -25.93 -1.08
N GLY A 541 -10.18 -25.61 0.20
CA GLY A 541 -9.97 -26.61 1.25
C GLY A 541 -8.66 -27.38 1.13
N GLU A 542 -7.62 -26.75 0.57
CA GLU A 542 -6.30 -27.35 0.50
C GLU A 542 -5.77 -27.68 1.91
N PRO A 543 -5.18 -28.88 2.13
CA PRO A 543 -4.59 -29.23 3.41
C PRO A 543 -3.60 -28.17 3.90
N GLU A 544 -3.75 -27.80 5.18
CA GLU A 544 -2.89 -26.86 5.90
C GLU A 544 -2.90 -25.40 5.38
N ALA A 545 -3.63 -25.05 4.31
CA ALA A 545 -3.63 -23.69 3.75
C ALA A 545 -4.01 -22.63 4.80
N VAL A 546 -5.07 -22.88 5.58
CA VAL A 546 -5.47 -21.99 6.68
C VAL A 546 -4.36 -21.89 7.73
N SER A 547 -3.76 -23.01 8.14
CA SER A 547 -2.72 -23.00 9.17
C SER A 547 -1.45 -22.26 8.73
N ARG A 548 -1.06 -22.38 7.45
CA ARG A 548 0.07 -21.64 6.88
C ARG A 548 -0.24 -20.15 6.78
N TYR A 549 -1.44 -19.78 6.35
CA TYR A 549 -1.89 -18.39 6.30
C TYR A 549 -1.92 -17.74 7.69
N ILE A 550 -2.49 -18.40 8.69
CA ILE A 550 -2.47 -17.92 10.09
C ILE A 550 -1.03 -17.85 10.62
N GLY A 551 -0.16 -18.80 10.25
CA GLY A 551 1.26 -18.75 10.56
C GLY A 551 1.96 -17.51 9.99
N TYR A 552 1.59 -17.11 8.77
CA TYR A 552 2.02 -15.84 8.16
C TYR A 552 1.54 -14.64 9.00
N LEU A 553 0.25 -14.56 9.34
CA LEU A 553 -0.28 -13.43 10.12
C LEU A 553 0.37 -13.28 11.51
N LYS A 554 0.84 -14.38 12.09
CA LYS A 554 1.55 -14.42 13.38
C LYS A 554 3.03 -14.09 13.27
N SER A 555 3.59 -14.03 12.06
CA SER A 555 5.05 -13.95 11.88
C SER A 555 5.63 -12.56 12.15
N GLY A 556 4.86 -11.49 11.96
CA GLY A 556 5.36 -10.12 11.98
C GLY A 556 6.63 -9.97 11.14
N SER A 557 7.58 -9.20 11.64
CA SER A 557 8.90 -8.98 11.05
C SER A 557 9.97 -9.90 11.66
N SER A 558 9.59 -11.06 12.19
CA SER A 558 10.54 -12.02 12.79
C SER A 558 11.38 -12.79 11.77
N LYS A 559 11.05 -12.65 10.49
CA LYS A 559 11.74 -13.25 9.33
C LYS A 559 11.68 -12.28 8.16
N TYR A 560 12.54 -12.50 7.17
CA TYR A 560 12.45 -11.79 5.90
C TYR A 560 11.12 -12.08 5.19
N ALA A 561 10.58 -11.07 4.51
CA ALA A 561 9.26 -11.15 3.89
C ALA A 561 9.11 -12.35 2.93
N ILE A 562 10.15 -12.66 2.15
CA ILE A 562 10.17 -13.80 1.23
C ILE A 562 10.11 -15.13 1.98
N ASP A 563 10.84 -15.27 3.09
CA ASP A 563 10.82 -16.49 3.90
C ASP A 563 9.46 -16.67 4.59
N THR A 564 8.86 -15.57 5.06
CA THR A 564 7.50 -15.54 5.59
C THR A 564 6.49 -16.03 4.56
N MET A 565 6.52 -15.49 3.34
CA MET A 565 5.60 -15.88 2.28
C MET A 565 5.82 -17.32 1.81
N LYS A 566 7.07 -17.77 1.73
CA LYS A 566 7.41 -19.16 1.43
C LYS A 566 6.84 -20.11 2.47
N ALA A 567 6.91 -19.77 3.76
CA ALA A 567 6.29 -20.54 4.83
C ALA A 567 4.74 -20.52 4.77
N ALA A 568 4.15 -19.46 4.20
CA ALA A 568 2.72 -19.39 3.91
C ALA A 568 2.29 -20.31 2.73
N GLY A 569 3.25 -20.86 1.99
CA GLY A 569 3.02 -21.69 0.80
C GLY A 569 3.20 -20.93 -0.52
N VAL A 570 3.70 -19.70 -0.51
CA VAL A 570 3.92 -18.87 -1.69
C VAL A 570 5.40 -18.53 -1.82
N ASP A 571 6.13 -19.28 -2.65
CA ASP A 571 7.52 -18.93 -3.00
C ASP A 571 7.51 -17.82 -4.06
N MET A 572 7.63 -16.56 -3.61
CA MET A 572 7.58 -15.38 -4.49
C MET A 572 8.80 -15.25 -5.41
N THR A 573 9.80 -16.13 -5.28
CA THR A 573 10.93 -16.22 -6.22
C THR A 573 10.64 -17.13 -7.42
N LYS A 574 9.47 -17.79 -7.43
CA LYS A 574 9.02 -18.73 -8.46
C LYS A 574 7.79 -18.21 -9.19
N PRO A 575 7.57 -18.60 -10.46
CA PRO A 575 6.41 -18.15 -11.23
C PRO A 575 5.08 -18.75 -10.77
N ASP A 576 5.09 -19.87 -10.04
CA ASP A 576 3.92 -20.71 -9.77
C ASP A 576 2.71 -19.94 -9.20
N TYR A 577 2.93 -18.99 -8.30
CA TYR A 577 1.84 -18.19 -7.70
C TYR A 577 1.26 -17.15 -8.67
N LEU A 578 2.07 -16.64 -9.59
CA LEU A 578 1.60 -15.75 -10.66
C LEU A 578 0.78 -16.55 -11.67
N GLU A 579 1.27 -17.73 -12.07
CA GLU A 579 0.57 -18.66 -12.96
C GLU A 579 -0.80 -19.06 -12.39
N ALA A 580 -0.87 -19.34 -11.09
CA ALA A 580 -2.13 -19.61 -10.41
C ALA A 580 -3.09 -18.40 -10.45
N ALA A 581 -2.59 -17.19 -10.22
CA ALA A 581 -3.39 -15.97 -10.29
C ALA A 581 -3.90 -15.69 -11.71
N PHE A 582 -3.07 -15.86 -12.75
CA PHE A 582 -3.48 -15.72 -14.15
C PHE A 582 -4.49 -16.79 -14.57
N SER A 583 -4.33 -18.03 -14.09
CA SER A 583 -5.29 -19.10 -14.33
C SER A 583 -6.65 -18.76 -13.72
N LEU A 584 -6.69 -18.20 -12.51
CA LEU A 584 -7.95 -17.76 -11.88
C LEU A 584 -8.58 -16.58 -12.63
N PHE A 585 -7.77 -15.62 -13.10
CA PHE A 585 -8.23 -14.53 -13.97
C PHE A 585 -8.88 -15.07 -15.23
N GLU A 586 -8.24 -16.02 -15.92
CA GLU A 586 -8.77 -16.64 -17.14
C GLU A 586 -10.09 -17.37 -16.89
N GLN A 587 -10.20 -18.14 -15.81
CA GLN A 587 -11.42 -18.85 -15.43
C GLN A 587 -12.58 -17.89 -15.18
N ARG A 588 -12.35 -16.83 -14.38
CA ARG A 588 -13.38 -15.83 -14.08
C ARG A 588 -13.75 -14.99 -15.31
N LEU A 589 -12.79 -14.72 -16.20
CA LEU A 589 -13.05 -14.06 -17.48
C LEU A 589 -13.93 -14.93 -18.39
N ALA A 590 -13.61 -16.22 -18.52
CA ALA A 590 -14.42 -17.15 -19.30
C ALA A 590 -15.86 -17.24 -18.75
N GLU A 591 -16.02 -17.29 -17.42
CA GLU A 591 -17.34 -17.30 -16.80
C GLU A 591 -18.13 -16.00 -17.10
N LEU A 592 -17.48 -14.85 -17.02
CA LEU A 592 -18.10 -13.56 -17.33
C LEU A 592 -18.56 -13.52 -18.80
N GLU A 593 -17.71 -13.98 -19.72
CA GLU A 593 -18.07 -14.08 -21.15
C GLU A 593 -19.29 -14.96 -21.38
N GLU A 594 -19.38 -16.11 -20.72
CA GLU A 594 -20.53 -17.01 -20.84
C GLU A 594 -21.82 -16.38 -20.32
N ILE A 595 -21.76 -15.67 -19.18
CA ILE A 595 -22.92 -14.97 -18.62
C ILE A 595 -23.41 -13.89 -19.57
N LEU A 596 -22.49 -13.10 -20.13
CA LEU A 596 -22.80 -11.99 -21.02
C LEU A 596 -23.18 -12.42 -22.45
N GLN A 597 -22.92 -13.66 -22.85
CA GLN A 597 -23.41 -14.21 -24.12
C GLN A 597 -24.87 -14.71 -24.03
N LYS A 598 -25.33 -15.05 -22.82
CA LYS A 598 -26.68 -15.60 -22.58
C LYS A 598 -27.73 -14.53 -22.25
N GLY A 599 -27.31 -13.35 -21.82
CA GLY A 599 -28.15 -12.18 -21.55
C GLY A 599 -28.09 -11.18 -22.70
#